data_AF-A0A2P6FE98-F1
#
_entry.id   AF-A0A2P6FE98-F1
#
_cell.length_a   1.000
_cell.length_b   1.000
_cell.length_c   1.000
_cell.angle_alpha   90.00
_cell.angle_beta   90.00
_cell.angle_gamma   90.00
#
_symmetry.space_group_name_H-M   'P 1'
#
loop_
_entity.id
_entity.type
_entity.pdbx_description
1 polymer ?
#
loop_
_entity_poly.entity_id
_entity_poly.type
_entity_poly.pdbx_seq_one_letter_code
_entity_poly.pdbx_strand_id
1 'polypeptide(L)'
;MNNNKFNTLNDREWLRLTGIKKSTFNKMLDILKVAEIEKFKKGGKTNKLSLENRLLMTLLYWREYQTYFHLGKSFDISEANCYRNIRLLAIPFLLKYYYKI
;
A
#
# COMPACT_ATOMS: atom_id res chain seq x y z
N MET A 1 -10.67 -0.41 -7.37
CA MET A 1 -11.32 -0.99 -6.17
C MET A 1 -11.45 0.09 -5.11
N ASN A 2 -12.67 0.42 -4.70
CA ASN A 2 -12.91 1.22 -3.49
C ASN A 2 -12.66 0.32 -2.26
N ASN A 3 -12.04 0.87 -1.20
CA ASN A 3 -11.63 0.16 0.04
C ASN A 3 -12.80 -0.61 0.70
N ASN A 4 -14.03 -0.30 0.30
CA ASN A 4 -15.28 -0.88 0.75
C ASN A 4 -15.29 -2.42 0.71
N LYS A 5 -14.60 -3.07 -0.24
CA LYS A 5 -14.54 -4.55 -0.31
C LYS A 5 -13.66 -5.19 0.76
N PHE A 6 -12.65 -4.48 1.26
CA PHE A 6 -11.68 -5.04 2.23
C PHE A 6 -12.01 -4.65 3.67
N ASN A 7 -12.73 -3.54 3.87
CA ASN A 7 -13.20 -3.12 5.18
C ASN A 7 -14.24 -4.07 5.79
N THR A 8 -14.90 -4.89 4.97
CA THR A 8 -15.90 -5.88 5.42
C THR A 8 -15.30 -7.23 5.82
N LEU A 9 -14.00 -7.44 5.61
CA LEU A 9 -13.36 -8.73 5.89
C LEU A 9 -13.18 -8.94 7.39
N ASN A 10 -13.44 -10.16 7.86
CA ASN A 10 -13.11 -10.54 9.23
C ASN A 10 -11.57 -10.64 9.41
N ASP A 11 -11.08 -10.61 10.64
CA ASP A 11 -9.63 -10.56 10.93
C ASP A 11 -8.86 -11.75 10.37
N ARG A 12 -9.48 -12.94 10.36
CA ARG A 12 -8.88 -14.15 9.76
C ARG A 12 -8.78 -14.04 8.24
N GLU A 13 -9.81 -13.53 7.58
CA GLU A 13 -9.82 -13.36 6.12
C GLU A 13 -8.81 -12.28 5.70
N TRP A 14 -8.75 -11.19 6.46
CA TRP A 14 -7.75 -10.14 6.28
C TRP A 14 -6.32 -10.69 6.39
N LEU A 15 -6.04 -11.50 7.41
CA LEU A 15 -4.73 -12.12 7.60
C LEU A 15 -4.41 -13.09 6.46
N ARG A 16 -5.40 -13.88 6.00
CA ARG A 16 -5.25 -14.80 4.87
C ARG A 16 -5.04 -14.09 3.53
N LEU A 17 -5.55 -12.87 3.38
CA LEU A 17 -5.37 -12.06 2.19
C LEU A 17 -4.04 -11.27 2.23
N THR A 18 -3.80 -10.47 3.27
CA THR A 18 -2.69 -9.51 3.30
C THR A 18 -1.41 -10.02 3.94
N GLY A 19 -1.52 -10.98 4.87
CA GLY A 19 -0.40 -11.65 5.53
C GLY A 19 -0.01 -10.98 6.84
N ILE A 20 -0.70 -9.89 7.18
CA ILE A 20 -0.46 -9.10 8.38
C ILE A 20 -1.76 -8.89 9.15
N LYS A 21 -1.65 -8.65 10.46
CA LYS A 21 -2.80 -8.27 11.30
C LYS A 21 -3.26 -6.85 10.94
N LYS A 22 -4.56 -6.56 11.05
CA LYS A 22 -5.11 -5.20 10.85
C LYS A 22 -4.43 -4.15 11.74
N SER A 23 -4.10 -4.53 12.98
CA SER A 23 -3.34 -3.67 13.90
C SER A 23 -1.98 -3.23 13.34
N THR A 24 -1.27 -4.14 12.67
CA THR A 24 0.03 -3.85 12.05
C THR A 24 -0.16 -2.98 10.81
N PHE A 25 -1.18 -3.27 9.99
CA PHE A 25 -1.54 -2.44 8.84
C PHE A 25 -1.79 -0.98 9.24
N ASN A 26 -2.57 -0.76 10.30
CA ASN A 26 -2.85 0.60 10.80
C ASN A 26 -1.56 1.32 11.26
N LYS A 27 -0.67 0.63 11.99
CA LYS A 27 0.63 1.21 12.37
C LYS A 27 1.49 1.57 11.15
N MET A 28 1.50 0.73 10.12
CA MET A 28 2.21 1.01 8.88
C MET A 28 1.62 2.23 8.17
N LEU A 29 0.29 2.34 8.16
CA LEU A 29 -0.42 3.47 7.59
C LEU A 29 -0.06 4.78 8.31
N ASP A 30 -0.02 4.78 9.65
CA ASP A 30 0.34 5.97 10.42
C ASP A 30 1.78 6.44 10.13
N ILE A 31 2.73 5.50 10.03
CA ILE A 31 4.11 5.81 9.62
C ILE A 31 4.14 6.42 8.21
N LEU A 32 3.38 5.85 7.28
CA LEU A 32 3.31 6.34 5.91
C LEU A 32 2.65 7.71 5.82
N LYS A 33 1.62 8.00 6.63
CA LYS A 33 0.98 9.32 6.69
C LYS A 33 1.99 10.39 7.09
N VAL A 34 2.82 10.12 8.11
CA VAL A 34 3.89 11.04 8.52
C VAL A 34 4.90 11.27 7.39
N ALA A 35 5.34 10.19 6.73
CA ALA A 35 6.27 10.29 5.59
C ALA A 35 5.66 11.04 4.40
N GLU A 36 4.36 10.89 4.17
CA GLU A 36 3.67 11.59 3.09
C GLU A 36 3.52 13.08 3.38
N ILE A 37 3.24 13.46 4.64
CA ILE A 37 3.25 14.87 5.08
C ILE A 37 4.63 15.49 4.86
N GLU A 38 5.71 14.81 5.26
CA GLU A 38 7.09 15.28 5.02
C GLU A 38 7.40 15.43 3.53
N LYS A 39 6.89 14.51 2.70
CA LYS A 39 7.03 14.60 1.26
C LYS A 39 6.24 15.77 0.67
N PHE A 40 5.01 16.01 1.13
CA PHE A 40 4.19 17.12 0.67
C PHE A 40 4.79 18.49 1.05
N LYS A 41 5.50 18.59 2.19
CA LYS A 41 6.28 19.79 2.53
C LYS A 41 7.34 20.13 1.47
N LYS A 42 7.87 19.13 0.75
CA LYS A 42 8.85 19.32 -0.33
C LYS A 42 8.20 19.60 -1.69
N GLY A 43 6.87 19.64 -1.76
CA GLY A 43 6.11 19.79 -2.99
C GLY A 43 5.86 18.46 -3.71
N GLY A 44 4.71 18.36 -4.40
CA GLY A 44 4.35 17.19 -5.20
C GLY A 44 2.85 17.07 -5.46
N LYS A 45 2.50 16.30 -6.50
CA LYS A 45 1.10 16.02 -6.86
C LYS A 45 0.49 14.97 -5.92
N THR A 46 -0.74 15.21 -5.47
CA THR A 46 -1.55 14.25 -4.75
C THR A 46 -1.89 13.05 -5.64
N ASN A 47 -1.74 11.84 -5.11
CA ASN A 47 -2.07 10.61 -5.85
C ASN A 47 -3.60 10.42 -5.91
N LYS A 48 -4.09 9.89 -7.03
CA LYS A 48 -5.53 9.55 -7.21
C LYS A 48 -5.98 8.45 -6.23
N LEU A 49 -5.07 7.58 -5.82
CA LEU A 49 -5.36 6.43 -4.96
C LEU A 49 -5.04 6.78 -3.50
N SER A 50 -5.96 6.41 -2.58
CA SER A 50 -5.76 6.57 -1.15
C SER A 50 -4.52 5.83 -0.65
N LEU A 51 -3.91 6.33 0.42
CA LEU A 51 -2.70 5.73 0.98
C LEU A 51 -2.94 4.29 1.44
N GLU A 52 -4.13 4.01 2.00
CA GLU A 52 -4.55 2.67 2.39
C GLU A 52 -4.55 1.70 1.21
N ASN A 53 -5.13 2.10 0.07
CA ASN A 53 -5.18 1.25 -1.11
C ASN A 53 -3.81 1.03 -1.73
N ARG A 54 -2.96 2.05 -1.71
CA ARG A 54 -1.59 1.94 -2.21
C ARG A 54 -0.78 0.96 -1.34
N LEU A 55 -0.93 1.03 -0.02
CA LEU A 55 -0.32 0.08 0.92
C LEU A 55 -0.85 -1.33 0.69
N LEU A 56 -2.17 -1.50 0.58
CA LEU A 56 -2.80 -2.79 0.33
C LEU A 56 -2.31 -3.41 -0.99
N MET A 57 -2.28 -2.64 -2.07
CA MET A 57 -1.75 -3.09 -3.36
C MET A 57 -0.29 -3.55 -3.25
N THR A 58 0.54 -2.85 -2.47
CA THR A 58 1.95 -3.21 -2.25
C THR A 58 2.06 -4.53 -1.49
N LEU A 59 1.24 -4.74 -0.46
CA LEU A 59 1.20 -5.99 0.30
C LEU A 59 0.72 -7.17 -0.55
N LEU A 60 -0.32 -6.99 -1.37
CA LEU A 60 -0.80 -8.02 -2.30
C LEU A 60 0.28 -8.39 -3.33
N TYR A 61 1.01 -7.39 -3.83
CA TYR A 61 2.14 -7.61 -4.71
C TYR A 61 3.25 -8.42 -4.04
N TRP A 62 3.65 -8.10 -2.81
CA TRP A 62 4.68 -8.87 -2.12
C TRP A 62 4.26 -10.28 -1.73
N ARG A 63 2.98 -10.49 -1.42
CA ARG A 63 2.49 -11.80 -1.00
C ARG A 63 2.34 -12.77 -2.16
N GLU A 64 1.73 -12.32 -3.25
CA GLU A 64 1.29 -13.19 -4.34
C GLU A 64 2.06 -12.93 -5.64
N TYR A 65 2.92 -11.91 -5.68
CA TYR A 65 3.63 -11.47 -6.89
C TYR A 65 2.69 -11.28 -8.09
N GLN A 66 1.46 -10.82 -7.84
CA GLN A 66 0.47 -10.58 -8.91
C GLN A 66 1.02 -9.59 -9.94
N THR A 67 0.69 -9.83 -11.21
CA THR A 67 1.13 -8.94 -12.30
C THR A 67 0.54 -7.53 -12.12
N TYR A 68 1.29 -6.51 -12.55
CA TYR A 68 0.80 -5.13 -12.50
C TYR A 68 -0.48 -4.92 -13.32
N PHE A 69 -0.72 -5.74 -14.35
CA PHE A 69 -1.96 -5.73 -15.11
C PHE A 69 -3.16 -6.14 -14.25
N HIS A 70 -3.08 -7.26 -13.52
CA HIS A 70 -4.16 -7.71 -12.63
C HIS A 70 -4.40 -6.75 -11.47
N LEU A 71 -3.33 -6.22 -10.88
CA LEU A 71 -3.44 -5.18 -9.85
C LEU A 71 -4.05 -3.90 -10.42
N GLY A 72 -3.65 -3.48 -11.61
CA GLY A 72 -4.19 -2.30 -12.27
C GLY A 72 -5.69 -2.41 -12.51
N LYS A 73 -6.14 -3.56 -13.01
CA LYS A 73 -7.58 -3.85 -13.18
C LYS A 73 -8.33 -3.89 -11.85
N SER A 74 -7.74 -4.49 -10.81
CA SER A 74 -8.35 -4.55 -9.48
C SER A 74 -8.49 -3.16 -8.87
N PHE A 75 -7.44 -2.34 -8.92
CA PHE A 75 -7.40 -1.02 -8.30
C PHE A 75 -7.93 0.12 -9.21
N ASP A 76 -8.31 -0.17 -10.45
CA ASP A 76 -8.76 0.79 -11.47
C ASP A 76 -7.70 1.88 -11.78
N ILE A 77 -6.47 1.44 -11.99
CA ILE A 77 -5.32 2.27 -12.35
C ILE A 77 -4.51 1.62 -13.48
N SER A 78 -3.71 2.41 -14.20
CA SER A 78 -2.82 1.86 -15.22
C SER A 78 -1.65 1.09 -14.60
N GLU A 79 -1.09 0.14 -15.34
CA GLU A 79 0.06 -0.68 -14.93
C GLU A 79 1.26 0.17 -14.50
N ALA A 80 1.56 1.22 -15.28
CA ALA A 80 2.62 2.16 -14.96
C ALA A 80 2.38 2.86 -13.60
N ASN A 81 1.12 3.15 -13.27
CA ASN A 81 0.75 3.71 -11.97
C ASN A 81 0.87 2.68 -10.84
N CYS A 82 0.53 1.41 -11.09
CA CYS A 82 0.78 0.33 -10.12
C CYS A 82 2.26 0.25 -9.76
N TYR A 83 3.12 0.12 -10.78
CA TYR A 83 4.57 0.06 -10.59
C TYR A 83 5.11 1.26 -9.81
N ARG A 84 4.72 2.48 -10.20
CA ARG A 84 5.13 3.71 -9.50
C ARG A 84 4.70 3.69 -8.02
N ASN A 85 3.46 3.33 -7.73
CA ASN A 85 2.94 3.31 -6.36
C ASN A 85 3.63 2.26 -5.49
N ILE A 86 3.82 1.04 -6.01
CA ILE A 86 4.51 -0.05 -5.32
C ILE A 86 5.95 0.34 -5.03
N ARG A 87 6.68 0.83 -6.04
CA ARG A 87 8.07 1.29 -5.87
C ARG A 87 8.18 2.40 -4.84
N LEU A 88 7.26 3.36 -4.88
CA LEU A 88 7.30 4.55 -4.03
C LEU A 88 6.95 4.24 -2.57
N LEU A 89 6.18 3.19 -2.29
CA LEU A 89 5.90 2.72 -0.92
C LEU A 89 6.90 1.68 -0.42
N ALA A 90 7.41 0.84 -1.31
CA ALA A 90 8.42 -0.16 -0.98
C ALA A 90 9.70 0.48 -0.43
N ILE A 91 10.16 1.57 -1.04
CA ILE A 91 11.42 2.22 -0.66
C ILE A 91 11.39 2.80 0.77
N PRO A 92 10.41 3.64 1.17
CA PRO A 92 10.32 4.12 2.55
C PRO A 92 10.14 2.99 3.57
N PHE A 93 9.41 1.93 3.21
CA PHE A 93 9.21 0.79 4.09
C PHE A 93 10.54 0.04 4.33
N LEU A 94 11.25 -0.32 3.27
CA LEU A 94 12.54 -1.03 3.35
C LEU A 94 13.62 -0.17 4.02
N LEU A 95 13.73 1.11 3.67
CA LEU A 95 14.74 1.99 4.27
C LEU A 95 14.51 2.22 5.76
N LYS A 96 13.25 2.29 6.22
CA LYS A 96 12.95 2.56 7.64
C LYS A 96 12.88 1.30 8.50
N TYR A 97 12.55 0.14 7.92
CA TYR A 97 12.50 -1.15 8.65
C TYR A 97 13.79 -1.97 8.57
N TYR A 98 14.48 -2.04 7.42
CA TYR A 98 15.68 -2.89 7.25
C TYR A 98 17.00 -2.20 7.62
N TYR A 99 17.11 -0.87 7.42
CA TYR A 99 18.34 -0.12 7.75
C TYR A 99 18.31 0.56 9.12
N LYS A 100 17.30 0.24 9.95
CA LYS A 100 17.19 0.68 11.34
C LYS A 100 17.17 -0.51 12.31
N ILE A 101 17.97 -1.52 11.97
CA ILE A 101 18.50 -2.56 12.86
C ILE A 101 20.00 -2.33 12.94
#